data_AF-A0A2H9MXP9-F1
#
_entry.id   AF-A0A2H9MXP9-F1
#
_cell.length_a   1.000
_cell.length_b   1.000
_cell.length_c   1.000
_cell.angle_alpha   90.00
_cell.angle_beta   90.00
_cell.angle_gamma   90.00
#
_symmetry.space_group_name_H-M   'P 1'
#
loop_
_entity.id
_entity.type
_entity.pdbx_description
1 polymer ?
#
loop_
_entity_poly.entity_id
_entity_poly.type
_entity_poly.pdbx_seq_one_letter_code
_entity_poly.pdbx_strand_id
1 'polypeptide(L)'
;MDEIYEILLGNIKNSISETVKEKKIGIAFSGGVDSTLISKICSDMDFDVTLLTIGFSESHDILFAKEVNTFLKYPHHILEIDPKTFPEISSNIHQTINTDNLSWNE
;
A
#
# COMPACT_ATOMS: atom_id res chain seq x y z
N MET A 1 15.61 -12.12 20.03
CA MET A 1 14.29 -12.18 19.39
C MET A 1 13.81 -13.62 19.46
N ASP A 2 12.53 -13.87 19.66
CA ASP A 2 11.99 -15.24 19.70
C ASP A 2 12.25 -15.93 18.33
N GLU A 3 12.60 -17.23 18.34
CA GLU A 3 12.96 -18.00 17.14
C GLU A 3 11.84 -17.95 16.09
N ILE A 4 10.59 -17.96 16.54
CA ILE A 4 9.42 -17.87 15.65
C ILE A 4 9.37 -16.56 14.87
N TYR A 5 9.80 -15.44 15.46
CA TYR A 5 9.79 -14.14 14.78
C TYR A 5 10.88 -14.04 13.72
N GLU A 6 12.04 -14.66 13.94
CA GLU A 6 13.11 -14.74 12.93
C GLU A 6 12.66 -15.57 11.73
N ILE A 7 12.00 -16.72 11.97
CA ILE A 7 11.45 -17.56 10.90
C ILE A 7 10.40 -16.79 10.10
N LEU A 8 9.48 -16.10 10.79
CA LEU A 8 8.46 -15.29 10.12
C LEU A 8 9.08 -14.17 9.27
N LEU A 9 10.03 -13.42 9.82
CA LEU A 9 10.73 -12.36 9.08
C LEU A 9 11.48 -12.92 7.86
N GLY A 10 12.14 -14.07 8.02
CA GLY A 10 12.81 -14.77 6.92
C GLY A 10 11.85 -15.13 5.80
N ASN A 11 10.69 -15.70 6.14
CA ASN A 11 9.66 -16.07 5.15
C ASN A 11 9.11 -14.85 4.40
N ILE A 12 8.90 -13.72 5.09
CA ILE A 12 8.45 -12.47 4.45
C ILE A 12 9.51 -11.97 3.47
N LYS A 13 10.79 -11.91 3.88
CA LYS A 13 11.91 -11.48 3.02
C LYS A 13 12.07 -12.37 1.79
N ASN A 14 11.91 -13.68 1.95
CA ASN A 14 11.97 -14.64 0.85
C ASN A 14 10.83 -14.40 -0.15
N SER A 15 9.59 -14.27 0.34
CA SER A 15 8.41 -13.97 -0.50
C SER A 15 8.56 -12.66 -1.29
N ILE A 16 9.07 -11.61 -0.65
CA ILE A 16 9.39 -10.33 -1.32
C ILE A 16 10.41 -10.55 -2.44
N SER A 17 11.51 -11.25 -2.18
CA SER A 17 12.58 -11.47 -3.16
C SER A 17 12.15 -12.37 -4.34
N GLU A 18 11.24 -13.31 -4.08
CA GLU A 18 10.66 -14.17 -5.09
C GLU A 18 9.68 -13.43 -5.99
N THR A 19 8.91 -12.48 -5.43
CA THR A 19 7.87 -11.74 -6.14
C THR A 19 8.42 -10.50 -6.85
N VAL A 20 9.30 -9.75 -6.20
CA VAL A 20 9.77 -8.44 -6.63
C VAL A 20 11.20 -8.56 -7.18
N LYS A 21 11.34 -8.45 -8.50
CA LYS A 21 12.64 -8.59 -9.19
C LYS A 21 13.40 -7.27 -9.33
N GLU A 22 12.68 -6.16 -9.37
CA GLU A 22 13.26 -4.82 -9.52
C GLU A 22 13.46 -4.16 -8.15
N LYS A 23 14.49 -3.32 -8.04
CA LYS A 23 14.79 -2.62 -6.78
C LYS A 23 14.00 -1.34 -6.59
N LYS A 24 13.54 -0.69 -7.66
CA LYS A 24 12.72 0.52 -7.59
C LYS A 24 11.25 0.18 -7.63
N ILE A 25 10.53 0.42 -6.54
CA ILE A 25 9.16 -0.06 -6.35
C ILE A 25 8.23 0.99 -5.75
N GLY A 26 6.95 0.88 -6.12
CA GLY A 26 5.84 1.53 -5.44
C GLY A 26 5.19 0.58 -4.44
N ILE A 27 4.87 1.05 -3.23
CA ILE A 27 4.12 0.29 -2.23
C ILE A 27 2.79 0.99 -1.98
N ALA A 28 1.69 0.25 -2.15
CA ALA A 28 0.37 0.70 -1.72
C ALA A 28 0.37 0.84 -0.18
N PHE A 29 0.20 2.07 0.30
CA PHE A 29 0.50 2.46 1.66
C PHE A 29 -0.69 3.15 2.32
N SER A 30 -1.23 2.55 3.38
CA SER A 30 -2.34 3.09 4.18
C SER A 30 -1.88 3.63 5.55
N GLY A 31 -0.62 3.43 5.91
CA GLY A 31 -0.12 3.65 7.27
C GLY A 31 -0.45 2.52 8.24
N GLY A 32 -1.33 1.58 7.87
CA GLY A 32 -1.63 0.38 8.67
C GLY A 32 -0.40 -0.49 8.93
N VAL A 33 -0.51 -1.41 9.90
CA VAL A 33 0.61 -2.26 10.34
C VAL A 33 1.23 -3.05 9.19
N ASP A 34 0.41 -3.62 8.30
CA ASP A 34 0.89 -4.48 7.21
C ASP A 34 1.70 -3.70 6.18
N SER A 35 1.14 -2.60 5.67
CA SER A 35 1.82 -1.77 4.65
C SER A 35 3.05 -1.07 5.22
N THR A 36 3.03 -0.70 6.49
CA THR A 36 4.20 -0.14 7.22
C THR A 36 5.30 -1.17 7.40
N LEU A 37 4.95 -2.39 7.82
CA LEU A 37 5.91 -3.47 8.00
C LEU A 37 6.59 -3.83 6.67
N ILE A 38 5.82 -4.02 5.60
CA ILE A 38 6.38 -4.32 4.28
C ILE A 38 7.24 -3.17 3.77
N SER A 39 6.82 -1.92 3.93
CA SER A 39 7.62 -0.75 3.53
C SER A 39 8.97 -0.69 4.25
N LYS A 40 8.98 -0.97 5.56
CA LYS A 40 10.21 -0.98 6.34
C LYS A 40 11.12 -2.15 5.97
N ILE A 41 10.57 -3.35 5.81
CA ILE A 41 11.33 -4.53 5.41
C ILE A 41 11.95 -4.33 4.02
N CYS A 42 11.19 -3.83 3.04
CA CYS A 42 11.72 -3.53 1.71
C CYS A 42 12.85 -2.50 1.76
N SER A 43 12.69 -1.42 2.53
CA SER A 43 13.76 -0.44 2.71
C SER A 43 15.01 -1.06 3.36
N ASP A 44 14.86 -1.95 4.35
CA ASP A 44 15.96 -2.65 5.01
C ASP A 44 16.65 -3.69 4.12
N MET A 45 15.99 -4.08 3.02
CA MET A 45 16.51 -4.95 1.97
C MET A 45 17.07 -4.13 0.78
N ASP A 46 17.35 -2.84 0.98
CA ASP A 46 17.90 -1.91 -0.01
C ASP A 46 17.04 -1.70 -1.26
N PHE A 47 15.71 -1.79 -1.15
CA PHE A 47 14.82 -1.35 -2.24
C PHE A 47 14.68 0.17 -2.23
N ASP A 48 14.60 0.78 -3.42
CA ASP A 48 14.21 2.17 -3.64
C ASP A 48 12.68 2.27 -3.57
N VAL A 49 12.18 2.54 -2.36
CA VAL A 49 10.75 2.53 -2.02
C VAL A 49 10.13 3.90 -2.22
N THR A 50 9.00 3.93 -2.94
CA THR A 50 8.07 5.07 -2.98
C THR A 50 6.70 4.62 -2.45
N LEU A 51 6.16 5.34 -1.48
CA LEU A 51 4.84 5.10 -0.89
C LEU A 51 3.75 5.71 -1.78
N LEU A 52 2.67 4.97 -2.00
CA LEU A 52 1.53 5.37 -2.81
C LEU A 52 0.24 5.24 -2.00
N THR A 53 -0.45 6.36 -1.75
CA THR A 53 -1.74 6.38 -1.05
C THR A 53 -2.81 6.99 -1.95
N ILE A 54 -3.99 6.38 -1.96
CA ILE A 54 -5.18 6.93 -2.61
C ILE A 54 -6.34 6.91 -1.62
N GLY A 55 -7.15 7.96 -1.62
CA GLY A 55 -8.32 8.05 -0.74
C GLY A 55 -9.07 9.36 -0.93
N PHE A 56 -10.25 9.49 -0.32
CA PHE A 56 -10.92 10.79 -0.25
C PHE A 56 -10.13 11.76 0.63
N SER A 57 -10.23 13.05 0.33
CA SER A 57 -9.61 14.10 1.13
C SER A 57 -9.97 13.95 2.62
N GLU A 58 -8.98 14.08 3.50
CA GLU A 58 -9.08 13.86 4.95
C GLU A 58 -9.58 12.47 5.40
N SER A 59 -9.52 11.44 4.54
CA SER A 59 -9.82 10.07 4.95
C SER A 59 -8.82 9.56 5.97
N HIS A 60 -9.25 8.58 6.78
CA HIS A 60 -8.39 7.95 7.79
C HIS A 60 -7.10 7.40 7.18
N ASP A 61 -7.17 6.72 6.03
CA ASP A 61 -5.99 6.18 5.35
C ASP A 61 -5.01 7.28 4.91
N ILE A 62 -5.51 8.43 4.42
CA ILE A 62 -4.63 9.53 4.01
C ILE A 62 -3.95 10.16 5.23
N LEU A 63 -4.73 10.47 6.27
CA LEU A 63 -4.20 11.11 7.46
C LEU A 63 -3.20 10.20 8.18
N PHE A 64 -3.52 8.92 8.31
CA PHE A 64 -2.68 7.97 8.99
C PHE A 64 -1.42 7.62 8.18
N ALA A 65 -1.52 7.47 6.85
CA ALA A 65 -0.34 7.32 5.99
C ALA A 65 0.60 8.53 6.10
N LYS A 66 0.06 9.77 6.12
CA LYS A 66 0.87 10.99 6.32
C LYS A 66 1.58 10.95 7.67
N GLU A 67 0.87 10.61 8.75
CA GLU A 67 1.43 10.52 10.11
C GLU A 67 2.55 9.49 10.19
N VAL A 68 2.32 8.26 9.74
CA VAL A 68 3.32 7.18 9.81
C VAL A 68 4.56 7.51 8.97
N ASN A 69 4.39 8.17 7.82
CA ASN A 69 5.53 8.55 6.99
C ASN A 69 6.39 9.69 7.62
N THR A 70 5.93 10.38 8.67
CA THR A 70 6.81 11.28 9.44
C THR A 70 7.95 10.53 10.14
N PHE A 71 7.74 9.25 10.43
CA PHE A 71 8.74 8.36 11.03
C PHE A 71 9.60 7.67 9.96
N LEU A 72 8.98 7.14 8.90
CA LEU A 72 9.69 6.42 7.83
C LEU A 72 10.51 7.34 6.93
N LYS A 73 9.98 8.52 6.61
CA LYS A 73 10.60 9.55 5.74
C LYS A 73 10.94 9.04 4.34
N TYR A 74 10.06 8.24 3.76
CA TYR A 74 10.19 7.78 2.38
C TYR A 74 9.48 8.74 1.41
N PRO A 75 9.88 8.78 0.12
CA PRO A 75 9.11 9.44 -0.92
C PRO A 75 7.66 8.96 -0.90
N HIS A 76 6.70 9.89 -0.91
CA HIS A 76 5.29 9.57 -0.73
C HIS A 76 4.42 10.39 -1.66
N HIS A 77 3.71 9.70 -2.55
CA HIS A 77 2.70 10.28 -3.42
C HIS A 77 1.30 9.95 -2.91
N ILE A 78 0.49 10.99 -2.79
CA ILE A 78 -0.89 10.89 -2.32
C ILE A 78 -1.79 11.42 -3.43
N LEU A 79 -2.77 10.59 -3.84
CA LEU A 79 -3.82 10.99 -4.74
C LEU A 79 -5.13 11.11 -3.97
N GLU A 80 -5.62 12.34 -3.82
CA GLU A 80 -6.94 12.60 -3.26
C GLU A 80 -8.01 12.42 -4.35
N ILE A 81 -9.00 11.56 -4.08
CA ILE A 81 -10.12 11.28 -4.98
C ILE A 81 -11.05 12.50 -5.00
N ASP A 82 -11.34 13.03 -6.19
CA ASP A 82 -12.40 14.03 -6.37
C ASP A 82 -13.77 13.35 -6.25
N PRO A 83 -14.60 13.72 -5.25
CA PRO A 83 -15.94 13.16 -5.09
C PRO A 83 -16.85 13.41 -6.29
N LYS A 84 -16.58 14.44 -7.11
CA LYS A 84 -17.39 14.76 -8.29
C LYS A 84 -17.15 13.79 -9.43
N THR A 85 -15.91 13.32 -9.62
CA THR A 85 -15.56 12.39 -10.69
C THR A 85 -15.71 10.94 -10.26
N PHE A 86 -15.75 10.66 -8.95
CA PHE A 86 -15.81 9.31 -8.41
C PHE A 86 -17.00 8.48 -8.95
N PRO A 87 -18.24 8.99 -9.06
CA PRO A 87 -19.36 8.20 -9.59
C PRO A 87 -19.18 7.76 -11.04
N GLU A 88 -18.58 8.61 -11.88
CA GLU A 88 -18.30 8.27 -13.28
C GLU A 88 -17.21 7.19 -13.35
N ILE A 89 -16.12 7.37 -12.61
CA ILE A 89 -15.01 6.42 -12.55
C ILE A 89 -15.48 5.07 -12.02
N SER A 90 -16.25 5.05 -10.92
CA SER A 90 -16.74 3.80 -10.34
C SER A 90 -17.69 3.06 -11.28
N SER A 91 -18.56 3.79 -12.00
CA SER A 91 -19.42 3.22 -13.03
C SER A 91 -18.62 2.60 -14.17
N ASN A 92 -17.58 3.30 -14.66
CA ASN A 92 -16.70 2.79 -15.71
C ASN A 92 -15.95 1.53 -15.27
N ILE A 93 -15.46 1.48 -14.02
CA ILE A 93 -14.81 0.30 -13.45
C ILE A 93 -15.80 -0.87 -13.40
N HIS A 94 -17.01 -0.65 -12.88
CA HIS A 94 -18.04 -1.68 -12.79
C HIS A 94 -18.39 -2.27 -14.16
N GLN A 95 -18.61 -1.42 -15.16
CA GLN A 95 -18.90 -1.85 -16.54
C GLN A 95 -17.72 -2.60 -17.19
N THR A 96 -16.49 -2.21 -16.87
CA THR A 96 -15.29 -2.81 -17.47
C THR A 96 -14.97 -4.17 -16.87
N ILE A 97 -15.00 -4.30 -15.53
CA ILE A 97 -14.69 -5.58 -14.87
C ILE A 97 -15.86 -6.56 -15.05
N ASN A 98 -17.11 -6.05 -15.03
CA ASN A 98 -18.32 -6.82 -15.30
C ASN A 98 -18.39 -8.14 -14.52
N THR A 99 -18.22 -8.06 -13.19
CA THR A 99 -18.28 -9.22 -12.29
C THR A 99 -19.07 -8.89 -11.03
N ASP A 100 -19.84 -9.87 -10.57
CA ASP A 100 -20.63 -9.76 -9.34
C ASP A 100 -19.80 -10.09 -8.08
N ASN A 101 -18.57 -10.60 -8.25
CA ASN A 101 -17.74 -11.13 -7.16
C ASN A 101 -16.83 -10.07 -6.51
N LEU A 102 -17.29 -8.83 -6.45
CA LEU A 102 -16.52 -7.68 -6.01
C LEU A 102 -17.22 -7.01 -4.81
N SER A 103 -16.46 -6.69 -3.76
CA SER A 103 -16.96 -6.29 -2.43
C SER A 103 -17.71 -4.95 -2.36
N TRP A 104 -17.69 -4.14 -3.40
CA TRP A 104 -18.43 -2.88 -3.54
C TRP A 104 -19.91 -3.07 -3.93
N ASN A 105 -20.37 -4.31 -4.06
CA ASN A 105 -21.79 -4.65 -4.27
C ASN A 105 -22.60 -4.75 -2.94
N GLU A 106 -21.95 -4.55 -1.78
CA GLU A 106 -22.59 -4.52 -0.45
C GLU A 106 -23.18 -3.16 -0.08
#